data_AF-A0A9W9SQZ0-F1
#
_entry.id   AF-A0A9W9SQZ0-F1
#
_cell.length_a   1.000
_cell.length_b   1.000
_cell.length_c   1.000
_cell.angle_alpha   90.00
_cell.angle_beta   90.00
_cell.angle_gamma   90.00
#
_symmetry.space_group_name_H-M   'P 1'
#
loop_
_entity.id
_entity.type
_entity.pdbx_description
1 polymer ?
#
loop_
_entity_poly.entity_id
_entity_poly.type
_entity_poly.pdbx_seq_one_letter_code
_entity_poly.pdbx_strand_id
1 'polypeptide(L)'
;MSDIFNTPASEFAQHISHLYHGPFVTIKLKPSDAEYTVSKPLLCKKSSYFEKMFEGEFIEGQTQTVEMQEIEGIVSEQSFVALLQWLYHRRVEFGTDDEPDEEITAAIELARLADMCNVKELETEMAEYIKKVLIKNPEPDGWKDINTYHLTEEHIRSAHYLPPGHSVRYIIATASVEGFLKDDGYKFADMAQECPTFGADLLLQVRLALNSVDYDDRPMVKDPLTGKEFRINTYTG
;
A
#
# COMPACT_ATOMS: atom_id res chain seq x y z
N MET A 1 10.75 6.29 -16.50
CA MET A 1 9.83 7.03 -17.40
C MET A 1 9.91 8.48 -16.97
N SER A 2 10.16 9.41 -17.89
CA SER A 2 10.44 10.82 -17.59
C SER A 2 9.31 11.42 -16.76
N ASP A 3 9.69 11.97 -15.61
CA ASP A 3 8.81 12.64 -14.67
C ASP A 3 8.20 13.86 -15.38
N ILE A 4 7.00 13.70 -15.96
CA ILE A 4 6.33 14.76 -16.74
C ILE A 4 6.11 16.00 -15.86
N PHE A 5 6.08 15.82 -14.53
CA PHE A 5 6.00 16.90 -13.55
C PHE A 5 7.30 17.72 -13.44
N ASN A 6 8.42 17.24 -13.97
CA ASN A 6 9.71 17.96 -14.07
C ASN A 6 10.00 18.50 -15.49
N THR A 7 9.01 18.49 -16.39
CA THR A 7 9.16 19.11 -17.73
C THR A 7 8.82 20.60 -17.69
N PRO A 8 9.41 21.43 -18.58
CA PRO A 8 9.05 22.83 -18.71
C PRO A 8 7.54 23.00 -18.96
N ALA A 9 6.93 24.06 -18.43
CA ALA A 9 5.48 24.29 -18.49
C ALA A 9 4.89 24.22 -19.91
N SER A 10 5.66 24.62 -20.93
CA SER A 10 5.27 24.54 -22.34
C SER A 10 5.14 23.10 -22.86
N GLU A 11 5.98 22.18 -22.38
CA GLU A 11 5.92 20.76 -22.74
C GLU A 11 4.86 20.03 -21.91
N PHE A 12 4.70 20.41 -20.64
CA PHE A 12 3.66 19.88 -19.76
C PHE A 12 2.27 20.05 -20.40
N ALA A 13 1.92 21.27 -20.83
CA ALA A 13 0.62 21.56 -21.42
C ALA A 13 0.33 20.72 -22.68
N GLN A 14 1.34 20.51 -23.52
CA GLN A 14 1.20 19.71 -24.76
C GLN A 14 0.98 18.22 -24.46
N HIS A 15 1.66 17.67 -23.45
CA HIS A 15 1.62 16.23 -23.13
C HIS A 15 0.51 15.84 -22.15
N ILE A 16 -0.02 16.79 -21.37
CA ILE A 16 -0.97 16.51 -20.30
C ILE A 16 -2.40 16.88 -20.71
N SER A 17 -2.60 17.92 -21.53
CA SER A 17 -3.94 18.44 -21.82
C SER A 17 -4.88 17.36 -22.36
N HIS A 18 -4.44 16.50 -23.27
CA HIS A 18 -5.29 15.43 -23.83
C HIS A 18 -5.73 14.39 -22.79
N LEU A 19 -5.04 14.27 -21.65
CA LEU A 19 -5.42 13.33 -20.59
C LEU A 19 -6.61 13.79 -19.76
N TYR A 20 -7.00 15.08 -19.82
CA TYR A 20 -8.06 15.62 -18.96
C TYR A 20 -9.32 16.05 -19.72
N HIS A 21 -9.26 16.17 -21.06
CA HIS A 21 -10.36 16.73 -21.87
C HIS A 21 -11.25 15.67 -22.53
N GLY A 22 -11.13 14.40 -22.12
CA GLY A 22 -11.92 13.30 -22.64
C GLY A 22 -11.27 12.56 -23.83
N PRO A 23 -11.92 11.53 -24.39
CA PRO A 23 -13.27 11.03 -24.05
C PRO A 23 -13.37 10.50 -22.61
N PHE A 24 -14.60 10.45 -22.08
CA PHE A 24 -14.87 9.98 -20.73
C PHE A 24 -15.55 8.60 -20.75
N VAL A 25 -15.33 7.83 -19.69
CA VAL A 25 -16.00 6.56 -19.40
C VAL A 25 -16.75 6.65 -18.08
N THR A 26 -17.77 5.82 -17.91
CA THR A 26 -18.55 5.71 -16.68
C THR A 26 -18.20 4.43 -15.92
N ILE A 27 -17.86 4.56 -14.66
CA ILE A 27 -17.61 3.43 -13.76
C ILE A 27 -18.73 3.42 -12.71
N LYS A 28 -19.46 2.30 -12.64
CA LYS A 28 -20.53 2.10 -11.67
C LYS A 28 -20.09 1.09 -10.62
N LEU A 29 -20.15 1.45 -9.34
CA LEU A 29 -19.87 0.53 -8.26
C LEU A 29 -21.17 -0.13 -7.79
N LYS A 30 -21.14 -1.46 -7.66
CA LYS A 30 -22.25 -2.25 -7.12
C LYS A 30 -21.84 -2.82 -5.77
N PRO A 31 -22.72 -2.82 -4.74
CA PRO A 31 -24.16 -2.55 -4.81
C PRO A 31 -24.56 -1.08 -4.54
N SER A 32 -23.62 -0.15 -4.29
CA SER A 32 -23.97 1.23 -3.93
C SER A 32 -24.65 2.04 -5.04
N ASP A 33 -24.55 1.58 -6.29
CA ASP A 33 -24.98 2.29 -7.50
C ASP A 33 -24.28 3.66 -7.69
N ALA A 34 -23.16 3.88 -7.00
CA ALA A 34 -22.34 5.08 -7.19
C ALA A 34 -21.75 5.10 -8.62
N GLU A 35 -21.87 6.24 -9.30
CA GLU A 35 -21.39 6.42 -10.67
C GLU A 35 -20.31 7.50 -10.75
N TYR A 36 -19.21 7.19 -11.43
CA TYR A 36 -18.10 8.10 -11.63
C TYR A 36 -17.80 8.27 -13.11
N THR A 37 -17.70 9.52 -13.56
CA THR A 37 -17.22 9.86 -14.90
C THR A 37 -15.72 10.13 -14.86
N VAL A 38 -14.94 9.35 -15.61
CA VAL A 38 -13.47 9.37 -15.56
C VAL A 38 -12.91 9.58 -16.95
N SER A 39 -11.83 10.35 -17.07
CA SER A 39 -11.11 10.51 -18.33
C SER A 39 -10.52 9.17 -18.79
N LYS A 40 -10.96 8.68 -19.94
CA LYS A 40 -10.50 7.41 -20.52
C LYS A 40 -9.00 7.44 -20.83
N PRO A 41 -8.44 8.46 -21.50
CA PRO A 41 -7.00 8.50 -21.77
C PRO A 41 -6.16 8.45 -20.50
N LEU A 42 -6.60 9.12 -19.42
CA LEU A 42 -5.88 9.09 -18.14
C LEU A 42 -5.92 7.70 -17.51
N LEU A 43 -7.12 7.10 -17.46
CA LEU A 43 -7.34 5.79 -16.85
C LEU A 43 -6.59 4.69 -17.60
N CYS A 44 -6.73 4.62 -18.93
CA CYS A 44 -6.07 3.61 -19.78
C CYS A 44 -4.55 3.77 -19.77
N LYS A 45 -4.04 5.01 -19.75
CA LYS A 45 -2.59 5.27 -19.66
C LYS A 45 -1.97 4.72 -18.36
N LYS A 46 -2.76 4.65 -17.28
CA LYS A 46 -2.29 4.21 -15.96
C LYS A 46 -2.66 2.79 -15.59
N SER A 47 -3.57 2.18 -16.33
CA SER A 47 -4.08 0.84 -16.06
C SER A 47 -4.26 0.09 -17.35
N SER A 48 -3.43 -0.93 -17.58
CA SER A 48 -3.62 -1.82 -18.73
C SER A 48 -4.90 -2.65 -18.60
N TYR A 49 -5.44 -2.79 -17.38
CA TYR A 49 -6.73 -3.43 -17.15
C TYR A 49 -7.85 -2.62 -17.81
N PHE A 50 -7.92 -1.32 -17.52
CA PHE A 50 -8.90 -0.43 -18.13
C PHE A 50 -8.62 -0.15 -19.60
N GLU A 51 -7.36 -0.11 -20.03
CA GLU A 51 -6.99 -0.03 -21.46
C GLU A 51 -7.59 -1.20 -22.23
N LYS A 52 -7.34 -2.45 -21.80
CA LYS A 52 -7.89 -3.65 -22.45
C LYS A 52 -9.43 -3.66 -22.43
N MET A 53 -10.04 -3.16 -21.37
CA MET A 53 -11.48 -3.10 -21.20
C MET A 53 -12.14 -2.09 -22.16
N PHE A 54 -11.63 -0.86 -22.22
CA PHE A 54 -12.27 0.23 -22.97
C PHE A 54 -11.75 0.43 -24.39
N GLU A 55 -10.58 -0.11 -24.73
CA GLU A 55 -10.01 -0.09 -26.09
C GLU A 55 -10.07 -1.45 -26.79
N GLY A 56 -10.46 -2.51 -26.07
CA GLY A 56 -10.69 -3.83 -26.63
C GLY A 56 -12.06 -4.01 -27.28
N GLU A 57 -12.35 -5.23 -27.71
CA GLU A 57 -13.61 -5.61 -28.38
C GLU A 57 -14.76 -5.93 -27.42
N PHE A 58 -14.57 -5.69 -26.12
CA PHE A 58 -15.58 -5.95 -25.09
C PHE A 58 -16.74 -4.95 -25.16
N ILE A 59 -17.87 -5.29 -24.50
CA ILE A 59 -19.06 -4.43 -24.52
C ILE A 59 -18.78 -3.08 -23.86
N GLU A 60 -17.91 -3.05 -22.85
CA GLU A 60 -17.42 -1.85 -22.17
C GLU A 60 -16.69 -0.91 -23.15
N GLY A 61 -15.97 -1.46 -24.12
CA GLY A 61 -15.34 -0.71 -25.21
C GLY A 61 -16.34 -0.07 -26.17
N GLN A 62 -17.58 -0.58 -26.23
CA GLN A 62 -18.65 -0.01 -27.05
C GLN A 62 -19.51 0.98 -26.26
N THR A 63 -19.87 0.62 -25.02
CA THR A 63 -20.75 1.42 -24.15
C THR A 63 -20.01 2.53 -23.41
N GLN A 64 -18.68 2.45 -23.34
CA GLN A 64 -17.83 3.31 -22.51
C GLN A 64 -18.28 3.31 -21.04
N THR A 65 -18.87 2.20 -20.58
CA THR A 65 -19.41 2.02 -19.23
C THR A 65 -19.03 0.65 -18.70
N VAL A 66 -18.59 0.57 -17.45
CA VAL A 66 -18.34 -0.70 -16.74
C VAL A 66 -19.04 -0.70 -15.38
N GLU A 67 -19.56 -1.86 -14.98
CA GLU A 67 -20.01 -2.12 -13.62
C GLU A 67 -18.93 -2.92 -12.88
N MET A 68 -18.42 -2.36 -11.79
CA MET A 68 -17.47 -3.03 -10.89
C MET A 68 -18.23 -3.50 -9.65
N GLN A 69 -18.19 -4.82 -9.43
CA GLN A 69 -18.76 -5.41 -8.22
C GLN A 69 -17.84 -5.14 -7.04
N GLU A 70 -18.44 -4.84 -5.89
CA GLU A 70 -17.74 -4.81 -4.62
C GLU A 70 -17.07 -6.16 -4.37
N ILE A 71 -15.81 -6.08 -3.96
CA ILE A 71 -14.99 -7.22 -3.60
C ILE A 71 -14.35 -6.83 -2.28
N GLU A 72 -14.67 -7.57 -1.23
CA GLU A 72 -14.23 -7.28 0.14
C GLU A 72 -12.71 -7.04 0.21
N GLY A 73 -12.35 -5.86 0.71
CA GLY A 73 -10.97 -5.39 0.85
C GLY A 73 -10.21 -5.14 -0.48
N ILE A 74 -10.90 -5.10 -1.63
CA ILE A 74 -10.30 -4.82 -2.94
C ILE A 74 -11.06 -3.71 -3.66
N VAL A 75 -12.36 -3.91 -3.92
CA VAL A 75 -13.21 -2.95 -4.63
C VAL A 75 -14.24 -2.44 -3.65
N SER A 76 -14.04 -1.22 -3.20
CA SER A 76 -14.92 -0.47 -2.31
C SER A 76 -15.11 0.95 -2.88
N GLU A 77 -16.13 1.67 -2.44
CA GLU A 77 -16.30 3.07 -2.83
C GLU A 77 -15.08 3.91 -2.42
N GLN A 78 -14.54 3.64 -1.22
CA GLN A 78 -13.36 4.30 -0.67
C GLN A 78 -12.11 4.04 -1.52
N SER A 79 -11.75 2.79 -1.79
CA SER A 79 -10.58 2.44 -2.59
C SER A 79 -10.66 3.01 -4.01
N PHE A 80 -11.85 3.00 -4.61
CA PHE A 80 -12.04 3.55 -5.95
C PHE A 80 -11.93 5.08 -5.99
N VAL A 81 -12.55 5.79 -5.04
CA VAL A 81 -12.40 7.25 -4.93
C VAL A 81 -10.95 7.63 -4.65
N ALA A 82 -10.24 6.87 -3.81
CA ALA A 82 -8.81 7.07 -3.57
C ALA A 82 -7.97 6.87 -4.84
N LEU A 83 -8.29 5.86 -5.66
CA LEU A 83 -7.66 5.66 -6.97
C LEU A 83 -7.92 6.86 -7.90
N LEU A 84 -9.14 7.41 -7.93
CA LEU A 84 -9.43 8.62 -8.70
C LEU A 84 -8.62 9.82 -8.21
N GLN A 85 -8.58 10.07 -6.90
CA GLN A 85 -7.78 11.15 -6.34
C GLN A 85 -6.31 11.01 -6.76
N TRP A 86 -5.76 9.79 -6.68
CA TRP A 86 -4.40 9.51 -7.12
C TRP A 86 -4.18 9.72 -8.62
N LEU A 87 -5.11 9.27 -9.47
CA LEU A 87 -4.99 9.42 -10.92
C LEU A 87 -4.88 10.89 -11.33
N TYR A 88 -5.66 11.76 -10.68
CA TYR A 88 -5.73 13.18 -11.01
C TYR A 88 -4.67 14.03 -10.30
N HIS A 89 -4.34 13.73 -9.03
CA HIS A 89 -3.45 14.56 -8.20
C HIS A 89 -2.09 13.93 -7.85
N ARG A 90 -1.89 12.63 -8.15
CA ARG A 90 -0.71 11.85 -7.73
C ARG A 90 -0.49 11.82 -6.22
N ARG A 91 -1.57 11.98 -5.46
CA ARG A 91 -1.61 11.95 -3.99
C ARG A 91 -2.97 11.41 -3.56
N VAL A 92 -2.97 10.79 -2.39
CA VAL A 92 -4.19 10.32 -1.73
C VAL A 92 -4.24 10.91 -0.33
N GLU A 93 -5.43 11.30 0.09
CA GLU A 93 -5.75 11.75 1.43
C GLU A 93 -7.00 10.98 1.86
N PHE A 94 -6.86 10.05 2.81
CA PHE A 94 -7.96 9.18 3.24
C PHE A 94 -8.93 9.87 4.20
N GLY A 95 -8.57 11.04 4.75
CA GLY A 95 -9.45 11.83 5.61
C GLY A 95 -9.69 11.22 7.00
N THR A 96 -8.85 10.27 7.41
CA THR A 96 -8.90 9.55 8.69
C THR A 96 -7.67 9.88 9.54
N ASP A 97 -7.23 11.15 9.54
CA ASP A 97 -5.97 11.60 10.16
C ASP A 97 -5.86 11.30 11.68
N ASP A 98 -7.00 11.04 12.34
CA ASP A 98 -7.11 10.71 13.76
C ASP A 98 -7.21 9.18 14.03
N GLU A 99 -7.25 8.36 12.98
CA GLU A 99 -7.43 6.90 13.03
C GLU A 99 -6.34 6.19 12.18
N PRO A 100 -5.10 6.07 12.70
CA PRO A 100 -3.96 5.57 11.92
C PRO A 100 -4.12 4.12 11.44
N ASP A 101 -4.86 3.29 12.16
CA ASP A 101 -5.21 1.93 11.76
C ASP A 101 -6.16 1.92 10.55
N GLU A 102 -7.17 2.79 10.53
CA GLU A 102 -8.05 2.95 9.37
C GLU A 102 -7.31 3.52 8.14
N GLU A 103 -6.34 4.44 8.34
CA GLU A 103 -5.46 4.89 7.27
C GLU A 103 -4.66 3.74 6.64
N ILE A 104 -4.17 2.81 7.47
CA ILE A 104 -3.41 1.64 7.01
C ILE A 104 -4.35 0.68 6.26
N THR A 105 -5.55 0.43 6.77
CA THR A 105 -6.59 -0.34 6.08
C THR A 105 -6.86 0.24 4.69
N ALA A 106 -7.16 1.53 4.59
CA ALA A 106 -7.47 2.19 3.33
C ALA A 106 -6.30 2.15 2.34
N ALA A 107 -5.06 2.29 2.82
CA ALA A 107 -3.86 2.16 1.98
C ALA A 107 -3.66 0.73 1.45
N ILE A 108 -3.94 -0.30 2.27
CA ILE A 108 -3.89 -1.71 1.83
C ILE A 108 -5.00 -1.99 0.81
N GLU A 109 -6.23 -1.51 1.04
CA GLU A 109 -7.33 -1.67 0.08
C GLU A 109 -6.99 -1.03 -1.27
N LEU A 110 -6.48 0.21 -1.26
CA LEU A 110 -6.06 0.88 -2.49
C LEU A 110 -4.93 0.11 -3.20
N ALA A 111 -3.98 -0.45 -2.45
CA ALA A 111 -2.93 -1.28 -3.03
C ALA A 111 -3.49 -2.55 -3.70
N ARG A 112 -4.49 -3.19 -3.08
CA ARG A 112 -5.16 -4.37 -3.65
C ARG A 112 -5.98 -4.02 -4.89
N LEU A 113 -6.69 -2.89 -4.89
CA LEU A 113 -7.36 -2.36 -6.08
C LEU A 113 -6.35 -2.07 -7.20
N ALA A 114 -5.23 -1.45 -6.86
CA ALA A 114 -4.18 -1.10 -7.80
C ALA A 114 -3.56 -2.34 -8.44
N ASP A 115 -3.31 -3.40 -7.67
CA ASP A 115 -2.84 -4.68 -8.18
C ASP A 115 -3.86 -5.30 -9.16
N MET A 116 -5.14 -5.35 -8.77
CA MET A 116 -6.23 -5.83 -9.62
C MET A 116 -6.33 -5.05 -10.93
N CYS A 117 -6.20 -3.72 -10.88
CA CYS A 117 -6.24 -2.85 -12.04
C CYS A 117 -4.87 -2.70 -12.74
N ASN A 118 -3.82 -3.39 -12.30
CA ASN A 118 -2.45 -3.28 -12.81
C ASN A 118 -1.91 -1.84 -12.87
N VAL A 119 -2.08 -1.08 -11.78
CA VAL A 119 -1.56 0.28 -11.56
C VAL A 119 -0.30 0.20 -10.70
N LYS A 120 0.83 -0.15 -11.31
CA LYS A 120 2.06 -0.54 -10.59
C LYS A 120 2.68 0.55 -9.73
N GLU A 121 2.51 1.82 -10.10
CA GLU A 121 3.13 2.93 -9.36
C GLU A 121 2.59 3.06 -7.93
N LEU A 122 1.34 2.64 -7.70
CA LEU A 122 0.71 2.70 -6.37
C LEU A 122 1.33 1.72 -5.37
N GLU A 123 1.97 0.64 -5.82
CA GLU A 123 2.58 -0.35 -4.92
C GLU A 123 3.59 0.29 -3.95
N THR A 124 4.60 0.97 -4.51
CA THR A 124 5.66 1.59 -3.69
C THR A 124 5.15 2.83 -2.98
N GLU A 125 4.24 3.59 -3.60
CA GLU A 125 3.65 4.78 -2.98
C GLU A 125 2.82 4.46 -1.74
N MET A 126 1.99 3.40 -1.78
CA MET A 126 1.21 2.95 -0.63
C MET A 126 2.10 2.33 0.47
N ALA A 127 3.16 1.63 0.10
CA ALA A 127 4.14 1.15 1.08
C ALA A 127 4.80 2.32 1.84
N GLU A 128 5.23 3.36 1.12
CA GLU A 128 5.80 4.57 1.74
C GLU A 128 4.75 5.38 2.52
N TYR A 129 3.49 5.37 2.10
CA TYR A 129 2.39 5.95 2.87
C TYR A 129 2.26 5.25 4.23
N ILE A 130 2.08 3.92 4.23
CA ILE A 130 1.97 3.10 5.45
C ILE A 130 3.18 3.32 6.36
N LYS A 131 4.39 3.34 5.79
CA LYS A 131 5.62 3.64 6.55
C LYS A 131 5.53 4.96 7.31
N LYS A 132 5.05 6.03 6.66
CA LYS A 132 4.92 7.35 7.28
C LYS A 132 3.88 7.35 8.39
N VAL A 133 2.75 6.67 8.19
CA VAL A 133 1.71 6.53 9.23
C VAL A 133 2.28 5.84 10.47
N LEU A 134 2.99 4.73 10.30
CA LEU A 134 3.60 3.99 11.41
C LEU A 134 4.67 4.82 12.15
N ILE A 135 5.53 5.53 11.41
CA ILE A 135 6.58 6.37 12.02
C ILE A 135 5.99 7.57 12.76
N LYS A 136 4.91 8.17 12.24
CA LYS A 136 4.24 9.33 12.85
C LYS A 136 3.49 8.95 14.13
N ASN A 137 3.02 7.70 14.22
CA ASN A 137 2.17 7.22 15.31
C ASN A 137 2.83 6.02 16.03
N PRO A 138 3.97 6.22 16.73
CA PRO A 138 4.58 5.15 17.51
C PRO A 138 3.74 4.82 18.75
N GLU A 139 3.99 3.64 19.35
CA GLU A 139 3.39 3.29 20.64
C GLU A 139 3.65 4.38 21.71
N PRO A 140 2.63 4.88 22.43
CA PRO A 140 2.77 6.02 23.34
C PRO A 140 3.76 5.81 24.49
N ASP A 141 3.79 4.62 25.08
CA ASP A 141 4.64 4.34 26.24
C ASP A 141 6.08 3.95 25.84
N GLY A 142 6.30 3.53 24.59
CA GLY A 142 7.58 3.24 23.97
C GLY A 142 8.24 1.93 24.41
N TRP A 143 7.51 1.04 25.08
CA TRP A 143 8.10 -0.17 25.68
C TRP A 143 7.89 -1.43 24.84
N LYS A 144 6.80 -1.49 24.08
CA LYS A 144 6.42 -2.67 23.30
C LYS A 144 5.80 -2.25 21.97
N ASP A 145 6.08 -3.02 20.92
CA ASP A 145 5.41 -2.88 19.62
C ASP A 145 5.47 -1.46 19.01
N ILE A 146 6.56 -0.71 19.23
CA ILE A 146 6.69 0.72 18.86
C ILE A 146 6.23 0.97 17.43
N ASN A 147 6.68 0.11 16.51
CA ASN A 147 6.44 0.23 15.08
C ASN A 147 5.12 -0.40 14.63
N THR A 148 4.46 -1.17 15.49
CA THR A 148 3.30 -1.99 15.12
C THR A 148 2.08 -1.72 15.98
N TYR A 149 2.08 -0.67 16.81
CA TYR A 149 0.97 -0.31 17.69
C TYR A 149 -0.37 -0.24 16.95
N HIS A 150 -0.42 0.47 15.82
CA HIS A 150 -1.58 0.58 14.93
C HIS A 150 -1.70 -0.52 13.87
N LEU A 151 -0.82 -1.51 13.87
CA LEU A 151 -1.02 -2.70 13.06
C LEU A 151 -1.95 -3.68 13.79
N THR A 152 -2.82 -4.32 13.01
CA THR A 152 -3.72 -5.37 13.42
C THR A 152 -3.38 -6.67 12.66
N GLU A 153 -3.88 -7.80 13.14
CA GLU A 153 -3.77 -9.05 12.37
C GLU A 153 -4.48 -8.95 11.02
N GLU A 154 -5.55 -8.17 10.93
CA GLU A 154 -6.29 -7.98 9.68
C GLU A 154 -5.45 -7.24 8.64
N HIS A 155 -4.60 -6.29 9.03
CA HIS A 155 -3.64 -5.69 8.09
C HIS A 155 -2.70 -6.74 7.49
N ILE A 156 -2.24 -7.70 8.30
CA ILE A 156 -1.39 -8.80 7.83
C ILE A 156 -2.18 -9.73 6.90
N ARG A 157 -3.41 -10.11 7.27
CA ARG A 157 -4.28 -10.99 6.47
C ARG A 157 -4.71 -10.33 5.16
N SER A 158 -5.00 -9.04 5.16
CA SER A 158 -5.35 -8.29 3.96
C SER A 158 -4.13 -8.14 3.03
N ALA A 159 -2.95 -7.84 3.56
CA ALA A 159 -1.73 -7.76 2.75
C ALA A 159 -1.26 -9.11 2.19
N HIS A 160 -1.63 -10.24 2.83
CA HIS A 160 -1.35 -11.59 2.33
C HIS A 160 -1.85 -11.82 0.90
N TYR A 161 -2.97 -11.19 0.52
CA TYR A 161 -3.56 -11.32 -0.81
C TYR A 161 -2.79 -10.58 -1.91
N LEU A 162 -1.78 -9.79 -1.55
CA LEU A 162 -0.90 -9.13 -2.52
C LEU A 162 0.19 -10.09 -3.03
N PRO A 163 0.66 -9.92 -4.28
CA PRO A 163 1.67 -10.81 -4.86
C PRO A 163 2.96 -10.94 -4.04
N PRO A 164 3.68 -12.07 -4.14
CA PRO A 164 5.01 -12.20 -3.55
C PRO A 164 5.95 -11.08 -4.00
N GLY A 165 6.64 -10.46 -3.04
CA GLY A 165 7.54 -9.34 -3.30
C GLY A 165 6.89 -7.96 -3.31
N HIS A 166 5.57 -7.88 -3.09
CA HIS A 166 4.86 -6.61 -3.10
C HIS A 166 5.30 -5.71 -1.92
N SER A 167 5.60 -4.45 -2.22
CA SER A 167 6.19 -3.47 -1.30
C SER A 167 5.37 -3.25 -0.03
N VAL A 168 4.03 -3.27 -0.13
CA VAL A 168 3.12 -3.17 1.04
C VAL A 168 3.30 -4.34 2.01
N ARG A 169 3.53 -5.57 1.52
CA ARG A 169 3.82 -6.72 2.40
C ARG A 169 5.15 -6.54 3.12
N TYR A 170 6.16 -6.07 2.39
CA TYR A 170 7.49 -5.83 2.94
C TYR A 170 7.48 -4.74 4.00
N ILE A 171 6.73 -3.65 3.85
CA ILE A 171 6.71 -2.61 4.87
C ILE A 171 6.02 -3.07 6.16
N ILE A 172 4.96 -3.89 6.07
CA ILE A 172 4.31 -4.51 7.23
C ILE A 172 5.29 -5.44 7.94
N ALA A 173 5.96 -6.32 7.21
CA ALA A 173 7.01 -7.19 7.76
C ALA A 173 8.18 -6.40 8.36
N THR A 174 8.58 -5.30 7.73
CA THR A 174 9.66 -4.40 8.19
C THR A 174 9.30 -3.78 9.53
N ALA A 175 8.06 -3.28 9.68
CA ALA A 175 7.59 -2.72 10.94
C ALA A 175 7.59 -3.74 12.08
N SER A 176 7.31 -5.01 11.78
CA SER A 176 7.29 -6.11 12.76
C SER A 176 8.67 -6.56 13.26
N VAL A 177 9.77 -6.20 12.59
CA VAL A 177 11.12 -6.68 12.96
C VAL A 177 11.52 -6.29 14.38
N GLU A 178 11.23 -5.05 14.78
CA GLU A 178 11.64 -4.52 16.08
C GLU A 178 10.96 -5.27 17.23
N GLY A 179 9.62 -5.39 17.19
CA GLY A 179 8.87 -6.14 18.19
C GLY A 179 9.26 -7.63 18.20
N PHE A 180 9.40 -8.25 17.03
CA PHE A 180 9.76 -9.66 16.90
C PHE A 180 11.14 -10.00 17.49
N LEU A 181 12.12 -9.10 17.38
CA LEU A 181 13.46 -9.31 17.94
C LEU A 181 13.60 -8.89 19.40
N LYS A 182 12.66 -8.09 19.93
CA LYS A 182 12.71 -7.59 21.32
C LYS A 182 11.90 -8.41 22.31
N ASP A 183 10.80 -9.02 21.87
CA ASP A 183 9.83 -9.65 22.75
C ASP A 183 9.49 -11.06 22.27
N ASP A 184 9.80 -12.06 23.10
CA ASP A 184 9.45 -13.46 22.83
C ASP A 184 7.91 -13.66 22.76
N GLY A 185 7.16 -12.76 23.39
CA GLY A 185 5.70 -12.66 23.33
C GLY A 185 5.20 -11.59 22.34
N TYR A 186 5.93 -11.34 21.26
CA TYR A 186 5.51 -10.40 20.22
C TYR A 186 4.12 -10.74 19.68
N LYS A 187 3.24 -9.73 19.58
CA LYS A 187 1.82 -9.94 19.31
C LYS A 187 1.49 -10.61 17.98
N PHE A 188 2.40 -10.57 17.00
CA PHE A 188 2.23 -11.24 15.70
C PHE A 188 3.15 -12.44 15.50
N ALA A 189 3.73 -12.99 16.56
CA ALA A 189 4.56 -14.19 16.46
C ALA A 189 3.79 -15.37 15.84
N ASP A 190 2.53 -15.58 16.26
CA ASP A 190 1.68 -16.65 15.73
C ASP A 190 1.25 -16.39 14.27
N MET A 191 1.08 -15.14 13.88
CA MET A 191 0.77 -14.75 12.50
C MET A 191 1.86 -15.17 11.51
N ALA A 192 3.12 -15.26 11.91
CA ALA A 192 4.19 -15.76 11.05
C ALA A 192 4.00 -17.25 10.68
N GLN A 193 3.28 -18.01 11.51
CA GLN A 193 2.92 -19.40 11.25
C GLN A 193 1.59 -19.50 10.49
N GLU A 194 0.57 -18.72 10.89
CA GLU A 194 -0.75 -18.72 10.27
C GLU A 194 -0.74 -18.16 8.83
N CYS A 195 0.13 -17.18 8.58
CA CYS A 195 0.32 -16.55 7.28
C CYS A 195 1.77 -16.79 6.80
N PRO A 196 2.06 -17.93 6.14
CA PRO A 196 3.43 -18.30 5.79
C PRO A 196 4.15 -17.28 4.89
N THR A 197 3.39 -16.53 4.09
CA THR A 197 3.97 -15.45 3.27
C THR A 197 4.43 -14.28 4.12
N PHE A 198 3.68 -13.90 5.16
CA PHE A 198 4.11 -12.89 6.13
C PHE A 198 5.33 -13.39 6.90
N GLY A 199 5.32 -14.67 7.34
CA GLY A 199 6.49 -15.28 7.99
C GLY A 199 7.74 -15.24 7.09
N ALA A 200 7.60 -15.56 5.81
CA ALA A 200 8.70 -15.47 4.85
C ALA A 200 9.23 -14.04 4.67
N ASP A 201 8.31 -13.07 4.54
CA ASP A 201 8.66 -11.65 4.42
C ASP A 201 9.34 -11.14 5.70
N LEU A 202 8.83 -11.52 6.88
CA LEU A 202 9.39 -11.17 8.19
C LEU A 202 10.81 -11.73 8.35
N LEU A 203 11.03 -13.01 8.04
CA LEU A 203 12.36 -13.63 8.11
C LEU A 203 13.36 -12.96 7.16
N LEU A 204 12.91 -12.54 5.96
CA LEU A 204 13.73 -11.77 5.04
C LEU A 204 14.14 -10.43 5.67
N GLN A 205 13.19 -9.69 6.26
CA GLN A 205 13.47 -8.39 6.88
C GLN A 205 14.32 -8.53 8.15
N VAL A 206 14.11 -9.57 8.97
CA VAL A 206 14.96 -9.91 10.12
C VAL A 206 16.39 -10.17 9.66
N ARG A 207 16.58 -10.99 8.61
CA ARG A 207 17.92 -11.24 8.04
C ARG A 207 18.60 -9.93 7.63
N LEU A 208 17.87 -9.02 7.00
CA LEU A 208 18.40 -7.72 6.57
C LEU A 208 18.80 -6.86 7.78
N ALA A 209 17.96 -6.80 8.82
CA ALA A 209 18.26 -6.08 10.04
C ALA A 209 19.49 -6.66 10.76
N LEU A 210 19.60 -7.99 10.84
CA LEU A 210 20.74 -8.66 11.48
C LEU A 210 22.09 -8.43 10.77
N ASN A 211 22.11 -7.96 9.51
CA ASN A 211 23.35 -7.52 8.87
C ASN A 211 23.93 -6.23 9.49
N SER A 212 23.15 -5.53 10.32
CA SER A 212 23.57 -4.31 11.02
C SER A 212 23.97 -4.54 12.48
N VAL A 213 24.06 -5.80 12.92
CA VAL A 213 24.40 -6.13 14.31
C VAL A 213 25.76 -5.55 14.68
N ASP A 214 25.77 -4.79 15.78
CA ASP A 214 26.98 -4.44 16.49
C ASP A 214 27.24 -5.46 17.61
N TYR A 215 28.42 -6.07 17.64
CA TYR A 215 28.77 -7.23 18.49
C TYR A 215 29.44 -6.83 19.81
N ASP A 216 29.12 -5.63 20.33
CA ASP A 216 29.56 -5.22 21.67
C ASP A 216 28.83 -6.00 22.78
N ASP A 217 29.13 -5.73 24.05
CA ASP A 217 28.57 -6.41 25.25
C ASP A 217 27.02 -6.46 25.30
N ARG A 218 26.34 -5.64 24.49
CA ARG A 218 24.89 -5.66 24.29
C ARG A 218 24.60 -5.55 22.79
N PRO A 219 24.20 -6.64 22.12
CA PRO A 219 23.98 -6.59 20.68
C PRO A 219 22.84 -5.62 20.33
N MET A 220 23.17 -4.67 19.46
CA MET A 220 22.25 -3.65 18.93
C MET A 220 22.02 -3.92 17.45
N VAL A 221 20.81 -3.65 16.98
CA VAL A 221 20.39 -3.78 15.57
C VAL A 221 19.75 -2.49 15.12
N LYS A 222 19.99 -2.07 13.88
CA LYS A 222 19.26 -0.96 13.27
C LYS A 222 17.86 -1.42 12.87
N ASP A 223 16.86 -0.73 13.41
CA ASP A 223 15.47 -0.85 13.01
C ASP A 223 15.34 -0.54 11.51
N PRO A 224 14.91 -1.50 10.68
CA PRO A 224 14.78 -1.27 9.25
C PRO A 224 13.66 -0.28 8.90
N LEU A 225 12.71 -0.03 9.80
CA LEU A 225 11.65 0.97 9.59
C LEU A 225 12.15 2.39 9.83
N THR A 226 12.76 2.65 11.00
CA THR A 226 13.13 4.00 11.45
C THR A 226 14.61 4.35 11.28
N GLY A 227 15.48 3.35 11.09
CA GLY A 227 16.94 3.48 11.09
C GLY A 227 17.57 3.65 12.47
N LYS A 228 16.77 3.71 13.55
CA LYS A 228 17.26 3.84 14.93
C LYS A 228 17.77 2.50 15.44
N GLU A 229 18.73 2.52 16.36
CA GLU A 229 19.26 1.29 16.95
C GLU A 229 18.39 0.83 18.13
N PHE A 230 18.22 -0.47 18.25
CA PHE A 230 17.54 -1.10 19.37
C PHE A 230 18.25 -2.37 19.82
N ARG A 231 18.07 -2.71 21.10
CA ARG A 231 18.65 -3.92 21.70
C ARG A 231 17.79 -5.12 21.36
N ILE A 232 18.42 -6.20 20.90
CA ILE A 232 17.74 -7.49 20.71
C ILE A 232 17.57 -8.23 22.05
N ASN A 233 16.52 -9.05 22.15
CA ASN A 233 16.37 -9.93 23.30
C ASN A 233 17.49 -10.98 23.28
N THR A 234 18.32 -10.99 24.33
CA THR A 234 19.39 -11.98 24.50
C THR A 234 19.07 -13.00 25.59
N TYR A 235 17.86 -12.98 26.14
CA TYR A 235 17.44 -14.00 27.11
C TYR A 235 17.21 -15.31 26.36
N THR A 236 18.24 -16.15 26.34
CA THR A 236 18.16 -17.55 25.95
C THR A 236 17.26 -18.29 26.93
N GLY A 237 16.16 -18.87 26.45
CA GLY A 237 15.50 -20.00 27.11
C GLY A 237 16.45 -21.18 27.28
#